data_AF-A0A532U039-F1
#
_entry.id   AF-A0A532U039-F1
#
_cell.length_a   1.000
_cell.length_b   1.000
_cell.length_c   1.000
_cell.angle_alpha   90.00
_cell.angle_beta   90.00
_cell.angle_gamma   90.00
#
_symmetry.space_group_name_H-M   'P 1'
#
loop_
_entity.id
_entity.type
_entity.pdbx_description
1 polymer ?
#
loop_
_entity_poly.entity_id
_entity_poly.type
_entity_poly.pdbx_seq_one_letter_code
_entity_poly.pdbx_strand_id
1 'polypeptide(L)'
;MDKRSYLIFAIFLVFLFSIPNIMWGQRVIDLDKVWGDMRVLGADAADESGFAVAHGDINGDGFMDIIIGAWQASPDLRDSAGETYVIFGSSAPLSTIDLSTQSADITVCGDDADDMSGCALASGDVNGDGYDDIIIGAPYADPGDPPRSDAGETYVIFGSSAPLSTIDLSTQSADITVCGDDADDYSGYAVASGDVNGDGYNDIIIGAFCADPGDPARTIAGETYVIFG
;
A
#
# COMPACT_ATOMS: atom_id res chain seq x y z
N MET A 1 -57.62 -24.40 19.28
CA MET A 1 -56.55 -24.14 18.30
C MET A 1 -56.62 -22.68 17.95
N ASP A 2 -55.76 -21.84 18.52
CA ASP A 2 -55.27 -20.68 17.79
C ASP A 2 -53.95 -20.23 18.39
N LYS A 3 -52.94 -20.12 17.52
CA LYS A 3 -51.54 -19.94 17.90
C LYS A 3 -51.30 -18.46 18.21
N ARG A 4 -50.92 -18.17 19.45
CA ARG A 4 -50.11 -16.98 19.75
C ARG A 4 -48.72 -17.22 19.18
N SER A 5 -48.33 -16.45 18.17
CA SER A 5 -46.95 -16.39 17.71
C SER A 5 -46.41 -15.01 18.06
N TYR A 6 -45.60 -14.98 19.12
CA TYR A 6 -44.80 -13.85 19.53
C TYR A 6 -43.78 -13.58 18.43
N LEU A 7 -43.80 -12.36 17.89
CA LEU A 7 -42.76 -11.85 17.01
C LEU A 7 -41.50 -11.66 17.85
N ILE A 8 -40.50 -12.50 17.61
CA ILE A 8 -39.16 -12.36 18.18
C ILE A 8 -38.55 -11.11 17.54
N PHE A 9 -38.33 -10.06 18.34
CA PHE A 9 -37.42 -8.98 17.96
C PHE A 9 -36.01 -9.58 17.91
N ALA A 10 -35.47 -9.76 16.71
CA ALA A 10 -34.06 -10.01 16.53
C ALA A 10 -33.30 -8.77 17.00
N ILE A 11 -32.53 -8.93 18.07
CA ILE A 11 -31.56 -7.94 18.56
C ILE A 11 -30.49 -7.85 17.47
N PHE A 12 -30.45 -6.72 16.75
CA PHE A 12 -29.31 -6.37 15.92
C PHE A 12 -28.19 -5.93 16.88
N LEU A 13 -27.27 -6.86 17.14
CA LEU A 13 -25.99 -6.57 17.77
C LEU A 13 -25.13 -5.90 16.69
N VAL A 14 -25.06 -4.56 16.70
CA VAL A 14 -24.10 -3.84 15.86
C VAL A 14 -23.08 -3.19 16.77
N PHE A 15 -21.81 -3.46 16.47
CA PHE A 15 -20.64 -3.08 17.22
C PHE A 15 -20.66 -1.59 17.60
N LEU A 16 -20.45 -1.31 18.89
CA LEU A 16 -20.03 -0.01 19.38
C LEU A 16 -18.58 0.21 18.94
N PHE A 17 -18.35 1.14 18.02
CA PHE A 17 -17.18 2.00 18.13
C PHE A 17 -17.68 3.44 18.26
N SER A 18 -17.20 4.09 19.32
CA SER A 18 -17.64 5.40 19.78
C SER A 18 -16.99 6.48 18.93
N ILE A 19 -17.43 6.66 17.68
CA ILE A 19 -17.08 7.88 16.95
C ILE A 19 -17.91 9.01 17.59
N PRO A 20 -17.30 9.99 18.28
CA PRO A 20 -18.07 11.08 18.85
C PRO A 20 -18.76 11.84 17.71
N ASN A 21 -20.10 11.92 17.77
CA ASN A 21 -20.98 12.65 16.85
C ASN A 21 -21.36 11.98 15.51
N ILE A 22 -21.03 10.70 15.26
CA ILE A 22 -21.66 9.97 14.15
C ILE A 22 -22.98 9.36 14.63
N MET A 23 -24.07 9.96 14.17
CA MET A 23 -25.42 9.43 14.41
C MET A 23 -25.75 8.38 13.35
N TRP A 24 -26.30 7.24 13.77
CA TRP A 24 -26.80 6.20 12.87
C TRP A 24 -27.75 6.80 11.82
N GLY A 25 -27.42 6.66 10.54
CA GLY A 25 -28.12 7.26 9.41
C GLY A 25 -27.32 8.34 8.67
N GLN A 26 -26.13 8.70 9.14
CA GLN A 26 -25.22 9.60 8.43
C GLN A 26 -24.64 8.88 7.20
N ARG A 27 -25.07 9.31 6.01
CA ARG A 27 -24.61 8.77 4.71
C ARG A 27 -23.31 9.40 4.21
N VAL A 28 -22.81 10.43 4.90
CA VAL A 28 -21.66 11.23 4.52
C VAL A 28 -20.82 11.50 5.77
N ILE A 29 -19.60 10.96 5.79
CA ILE A 29 -18.58 11.32 6.77
C ILE A 29 -17.78 12.48 6.16
N ASP A 30 -17.79 13.62 6.85
CA ASP A 30 -17.10 14.83 6.43
C ASP A 30 -15.92 15.04 7.37
N LEU A 31 -14.70 14.88 6.87
CA LEU A 31 -13.48 14.88 7.68
C LEU A 31 -13.16 16.27 8.29
N ASP A 32 -13.77 17.34 7.78
CA ASP A 32 -13.71 18.67 8.41
C ASP A 32 -14.53 18.71 9.73
N LYS A 33 -15.55 17.85 9.83
CA LYS A 33 -16.50 17.82 10.96
C LYS A 33 -16.22 16.69 11.95
N VAL A 34 -15.70 15.56 11.48
CA VAL A 34 -15.37 14.38 12.28
C VAL A 34 -14.11 13.74 11.73
N TRP A 35 -13.07 13.68 12.54
CA TRP A 35 -11.70 13.34 12.10
C TRP A 35 -11.43 11.84 11.96
N GLY A 36 -12.47 11.00 11.91
CA GLY A 36 -12.35 9.54 12.04
C GLY A 36 -12.01 9.09 13.47
N ASP A 37 -11.77 7.79 13.64
CA ASP A 37 -11.30 7.22 14.91
C ASP A 37 -9.79 7.48 15.14
N MET A 38 -9.00 7.57 14.05
CA MET A 38 -7.55 7.81 14.06
C MET A 38 -7.13 8.70 12.87
N ARG A 39 -6.00 9.39 13.00
CA ARG A 39 -5.25 10.01 11.89
C ARG A 39 -3.78 9.61 11.96
N VAL A 40 -3.14 9.48 10.80
CA VAL A 40 -1.68 9.43 10.68
C VAL A 40 -1.24 10.71 9.98
N LEU A 41 -0.34 11.46 10.62
CA LEU A 41 0.21 12.72 10.10
C LEU A 41 1.59 12.43 9.49
N GLY A 42 1.87 13.04 8.33
CA GLY A 42 3.14 12.87 7.62
C GLY A 42 4.36 13.37 8.40
N ALA A 43 5.53 12.86 8.04
CA ALA A 43 6.78 13.11 8.77
C ALA A 43 7.34 14.52 8.51
N ASP A 44 7.54 14.87 7.24
CA ASP A 44 8.15 16.14 6.84
C ASP A 44 7.28 16.93 5.85
N ALA A 45 7.72 18.16 5.59
CA ALA A 45 7.02 19.06 4.68
C ALA A 45 7.22 18.61 3.23
N ALA A 46 6.11 18.53 2.49
CA ALA A 46 6.07 18.15 1.07
C ALA A 46 6.31 16.67 0.75
N ASP A 47 6.39 15.78 1.75
CA ASP A 47 6.47 14.33 1.53
C ASP A 47 5.21 13.72 0.85
N GLU A 48 4.10 14.47 0.87
CA GLU A 48 2.81 14.03 0.35
C GLU A 48 2.34 12.67 0.93
N SER A 49 2.66 12.41 2.19
CA SER A 49 2.22 11.21 2.91
C SER A 49 0.69 11.02 2.83
N GLY A 50 0.27 9.81 2.49
CA GLY A 50 -1.12 9.46 2.21
C GLY A 50 -1.52 9.61 0.75
N PHE A 51 -0.57 9.83 -0.16
CA PHE A 51 -0.81 9.82 -1.60
C PHE A 51 -1.37 8.47 -2.08
N ALA A 52 -0.79 7.37 -1.58
CA ALA A 52 -1.29 6.02 -1.73
C ALA A 52 -1.53 5.38 -0.37
N VAL A 53 -2.50 4.45 -0.30
CA VAL A 53 -2.80 3.65 0.88
C VAL A 53 -3.14 2.22 0.52
N ALA A 54 -2.73 1.28 1.36
CA ALA A 54 -3.11 -0.14 1.31
C ALA A 54 -3.26 -0.69 2.74
N HIS A 55 -3.59 -1.98 2.86
CA HIS A 55 -3.72 -2.66 4.16
C HIS A 55 -3.38 -4.14 4.05
N GLY A 56 -2.87 -4.75 5.11
CA GLY A 56 -2.60 -6.18 5.17
C GLY A 56 -2.17 -6.61 6.57
N ASP A 57 -2.27 -7.87 6.91
CA ASP A 57 -1.71 -8.41 8.16
C ASP A 57 -0.22 -8.70 7.97
N ILE A 58 0.60 -7.65 8.00
CA ILE A 58 2.04 -7.69 7.65
C ILE A 58 2.85 -8.39 8.74
N ASN A 59 2.40 -8.27 10.01
CA ASN A 59 3.06 -8.87 11.15
C ASN A 59 2.44 -10.20 11.62
N GLY A 60 1.32 -10.62 11.03
CA GLY A 60 0.64 -11.89 11.29
C GLY A 60 -0.04 -11.96 12.66
N ASP A 61 -0.42 -10.83 13.23
CA ASP A 61 -1.07 -10.76 14.54
C ASP A 61 -2.60 -10.89 14.47
N GLY A 62 -3.15 -10.97 13.26
CA GLY A 62 -4.58 -11.09 12.99
C GLY A 62 -5.33 -9.76 12.89
N PHE A 63 -4.64 -8.63 12.98
CA PHE A 63 -5.17 -7.30 12.70
C PHE A 63 -4.60 -6.79 11.38
N MET A 64 -5.44 -6.13 10.58
CA MET A 64 -4.95 -5.47 9.37
C MET A 64 -4.15 -4.24 9.75
N ASP A 65 -2.94 -4.14 9.22
CA ASP A 65 -2.04 -3.01 9.30
C ASP A 65 -2.36 -1.99 8.21
N ILE A 66 -1.85 -0.78 8.37
CA ILE A 66 -2.07 0.34 7.45
C ILE A 66 -0.76 0.67 6.76
N ILE A 67 -0.79 0.70 5.43
CA ILE A 67 0.37 0.99 4.58
C ILE A 67 0.14 2.35 3.92
N ILE A 68 1.11 3.24 4.00
CA ILE A 68 0.98 4.65 3.61
C ILE A 68 2.17 5.05 2.74
N GLY A 69 1.88 5.55 1.55
CA GLY A 69 2.88 6.05 0.61
C GLY A 69 3.12 7.54 0.80
N ALA A 70 4.38 7.92 0.89
CA ALA A 70 4.90 9.28 0.94
C ALA A 70 5.90 9.46 -0.22
N TRP A 71 5.37 9.43 -1.43
CA TRP A 71 6.12 9.34 -2.68
C TRP A 71 7.06 10.53 -2.97
N GLN A 72 6.88 11.67 -2.30
CA GLN A 72 7.77 12.84 -2.42
C GLN A 72 8.76 12.96 -1.25
N ALA A 73 8.72 12.02 -0.29
CA ALA A 73 9.66 12.01 0.82
C ALA A 73 11.10 11.88 0.32
N SER A 74 12.03 12.47 1.07
CA SER A 74 13.45 12.56 0.68
C SER A 74 14.35 11.85 1.71
N PRO A 75 14.29 10.51 1.80
CA PRO A 75 15.07 9.76 2.78
C PRO A 75 16.57 9.94 2.53
N ASP A 76 17.33 10.16 3.59
CA ASP A 76 18.80 10.28 3.55
C ASP A 76 19.34 11.24 2.46
N LEU A 77 18.62 12.35 2.23
CA LEU A 77 18.94 13.39 1.24
C LEU A 77 18.79 12.96 -0.24
N ARG A 78 18.06 11.88 -0.51
CA ARG A 78 17.67 11.47 -1.86
C ARG A 78 16.35 12.13 -2.21
N ASP A 79 16.42 13.26 -2.90
CA ASP A 79 15.25 14.08 -3.25
C ASP A 79 14.18 13.21 -3.93
N SER A 80 12.96 13.22 -3.39
CA SER A 80 11.79 12.47 -3.92
C SER A 80 12.02 10.98 -4.20
N ALA A 81 12.97 10.32 -3.51
CA ALA A 81 13.11 8.86 -3.60
C ALA A 81 11.86 8.14 -3.07
N GLY A 82 11.14 8.79 -2.15
CA GLY A 82 9.90 8.32 -1.58
C GLY A 82 10.11 7.43 -0.35
N GLU A 83 9.08 7.38 0.51
CA GLU A 83 9.02 6.50 1.67
C GLU A 83 7.66 5.79 1.73
N THR A 84 7.65 4.57 2.27
CA THR A 84 6.44 3.83 2.63
C THR A 84 6.45 3.53 4.12
N TYR A 85 5.37 3.84 4.82
CA TYR A 85 5.21 3.58 6.24
C TYR A 85 4.18 2.48 6.48
N VAL A 86 4.46 1.59 7.42
CA VAL A 86 3.49 0.62 7.97
C VAL A 86 3.21 0.97 9.42
N ILE A 87 1.92 1.07 9.75
CA ILE A 87 1.42 1.21 11.11
C ILE A 87 0.65 -0.05 11.46
N PHE A 88 1.09 -0.75 12.50
CA PHE A 88 0.45 -1.98 12.92
C PHE A 88 -0.94 -1.74 13.50
N GLY A 89 -1.87 -2.55 13.03
CA GLY A 89 -3.22 -2.61 13.56
C GLY A 89 -3.21 -3.14 14.99
N SER A 90 -4.26 -2.84 15.75
CA SER A 90 -4.48 -3.51 17.03
C SER A 90 -5.93 -3.44 17.48
N SER A 91 -6.29 -4.26 18.46
CA SER A 91 -7.58 -4.18 19.15
C SER A 91 -7.75 -2.94 20.04
N ALA A 92 -6.66 -2.24 20.36
CA ALA A 92 -6.74 -1.00 21.12
C ALA A 92 -7.12 0.15 20.19
N PRO A 93 -7.98 1.09 20.62
CA PRO A 93 -8.22 2.30 19.86
C PRO A 93 -6.89 3.03 19.63
N LEU A 94 -6.49 3.15 18.37
CA LEU A 94 -5.28 3.87 18.01
C LEU A 94 -5.56 5.38 18.13
N SER A 95 -4.66 6.10 18.80
CA SER A 95 -4.68 7.57 18.83
C SER A 95 -4.15 8.14 17.52
N THR A 96 -4.22 9.47 17.35
CA THR A 96 -3.46 10.11 16.27
C THR A 96 -1.97 9.75 16.38
N ILE A 97 -1.39 9.39 15.25
CA ILE A 97 0.02 9.04 15.04
C ILE A 97 0.64 10.21 14.27
N ASP A 98 1.72 10.78 14.77
CA ASP A 98 2.41 11.91 14.12
C ASP A 98 3.84 11.50 13.74
N LEU A 99 4.04 11.14 12.47
CA LEU A 99 5.31 10.58 11.99
C LEU A 99 6.50 11.54 12.14
N SER A 100 6.26 12.84 12.34
CA SER A 100 7.31 13.81 12.63
C SER A 100 7.92 13.66 14.04
N THR A 101 7.24 12.93 14.93
CA THR A 101 7.66 12.76 16.34
C THR A 101 7.70 11.31 16.81
N GLN A 102 7.14 10.39 16.04
CA GLN A 102 7.12 8.96 16.33
C GLN A 102 7.42 8.18 15.06
N SER A 103 8.25 7.15 15.17
CA SER A 103 8.52 6.24 14.07
C SER A 103 7.28 5.41 13.73
N ALA A 104 7.14 5.07 12.45
CA ALA A 104 6.28 3.98 12.01
C ALA A 104 6.80 2.64 12.55
N ASP A 105 5.98 1.59 12.48
CA ASP A 105 6.42 0.24 12.85
C ASP A 105 7.40 -0.30 11.81
N ILE A 106 7.15 -0.05 10.52
CA ILE A 106 8.08 -0.29 9.41
C ILE A 106 8.18 0.97 8.57
N THR A 107 9.40 1.36 8.19
CA THR A 107 9.65 2.35 7.13
C THR A 107 10.43 1.69 5.99
N VAL A 108 9.99 1.86 4.76
CA VAL A 108 10.72 1.49 3.55
C VAL A 108 11.14 2.77 2.83
N CYS A 109 12.45 3.01 2.71
CA CYS A 109 13.00 4.16 2.00
C CYS A 109 13.29 3.78 0.54
N GLY A 110 12.92 4.66 -0.38
CA GLY A 110 13.21 4.53 -1.82
C GLY A 110 14.70 4.47 -2.13
N ASP A 111 15.00 3.86 -3.28
CA ASP A 111 16.36 3.54 -3.74
C ASP A 111 17.08 4.80 -4.23
N ASP A 112 16.75 5.29 -5.42
CA ASP A 112 17.39 6.44 -6.05
C ASP A 112 16.50 7.70 -5.97
N ALA A 113 17.14 8.85 -6.14
CA ALA A 113 16.43 10.13 -6.19
C ALA A 113 15.47 10.18 -7.38
N ASP A 114 14.34 10.83 -7.20
CA ASP A 114 13.26 10.98 -8.19
C ASP A 114 12.50 9.70 -8.58
N ASP A 115 12.80 8.53 -7.99
CA ASP A 115 12.07 7.27 -8.24
C ASP A 115 10.59 7.30 -7.78
N MET A 116 10.31 8.15 -6.79
CA MET A 116 9.01 8.33 -6.13
C MET A 116 8.37 7.02 -5.65
N SER A 117 9.16 6.19 -4.98
CA SER A 117 8.69 4.96 -4.34
C SER A 117 7.54 5.23 -3.36
N GLY A 118 6.53 4.37 -3.36
CA GLY A 118 5.30 4.58 -2.59
C GLY A 118 4.24 5.40 -3.33
N CYS A 119 4.41 5.64 -4.64
CA CYS A 119 3.40 6.25 -5.51
C CYS A 119 2.14 5.36 -5.66
N ALA A 120 2.32 4.04 -5.62
CA ALA A 120 1.24 3.06 -5.61
C ALA A 120 1.54 1.97 -4.58
N LEU A 121 0.49 1.47 -3.92
CA LEU A 121 0.60 0.45 -2.88
C LEU A 121 -0.45 -0.64 -3.04
N ALA A 122 -0.03 -1.87 -2.80
CA ALA A 122 -0.89 -3.04 -2.63
C ALA A 122 -0.25 -3.99 -1.60
N SER A 123 -0.94 -5.07 -1.29
CA SER A 123 -0.48 -6.04 -0.30
C SER A 123 -1.19 -7.38 -0.45
N GLY A 124 -0.55 -8.46 0.00
CA GLY A 124 -1.11 -9.80 -0.02
C GLY A 124 -0.01 -10.84 0.16
N ASP A 125 -0.38 -12.05 0.56
CA ASP A 125 0.55 -13.16 0.77
C ASP A 125 1.03 -13.72 -0.59
N VAL A 126 2.08 -13.11 -1.16
CA VAL A 126 2.59 -13.49 -2.50
C VAL A 126 3.50 -14.70 -2.45
N ASN A 127 4.07 -15.02 -1.27
CA ASN A 127 4.99 -16.14 -1.10
C ASN A 127 4.36 -17.36 -0.38
N GLY A 128 3.12 -17.21 0.12
CA GLY A 128 2.32 -18.24 0.79
C GLY A 128 2.80 -18.60 2.19
N ASP A 129 3.47 -17.69 2.90
CA ASP A 129 3.99 -17.92 4.24
C ASP A 129 3.00 -17.55 5.35
N GLY A 130 1.86 -16.97 4.98
CA GLY A 130 0.77 -16.58 5.87
C GLY A 130 0.88 -15.16 6.45
N TYR A 131 1.84 -14.35 6.00
CA TYR A 131 1.90 -12.91 6.25
C TYR A 131 1.55 -12.17 4.96
N ASP A 132 0.80 -11.07 5.05
CA ASP A 132 0.62 -10.23 3.87
C ASP A 132 1.94 -9.52 3.55
N ASP A 133 2.35 -9.53 2.29
CA ASP A 133 3.54 -8.83 1.81
C ASP A 133 3.19 -7.41 1.35
N ILE A 134 4.16 -6.51 1.33
CA ILE A 134 4.00 -5.11 0.90
C ILE A 134 4.46 -4.97 -0.55
N ILE A 135 3.60 -4.44 -1.42
CA ILE A 135 3.90 -4.18 -2.83
C ILE A 135 3.95 -2.67 -3.05
N ILE A 136 5.08 -2.17 -3.54
CA ILE A 136 5.39 -0.74 -3.63
C ILE A 136 5.79 -0.39 -5.06
N GLY A 137 5.04 0.53 -5.69
CA GLY A 137 5.37 1.07 -7.01
C GLY A 137 6.31 2.28 -6.94
N ALA A 138 7.32 2.29 -7.82
CA ALA A 138 8.27 3.39 -8.04
C ALA A 138 8.34 3.67 -9.55
N PRO A 139 7.35 4.37 -10.12
CA PRO A 139 7.15 4.45 -11.56
C PRO A 139 8.22 5.24 -12.33
N TYR A 140 9.04 6.00 -11.64
CA TYR A 140 10.09 6.83 -12.26
C TYR A 140 11.49 6.22 -12.08
N ALA A 141 11.58 5.02 -11.51
CA ALA A 141 12.85 4.32 -11.39
C ALA A 141 13.41 3.94 -12.76
N ASP A 142 14.74 3.84 -12.82
CA ASP A 142 15.52 3.66 -14.05
C ASP A 142 16.20 2.27 -14.13
N PRO A 143 15.44 1.15 -14.17
CA PRO A 143 16.01 -0.18 -14.05
C PRO A 143 16.86 -0.61 -15.25
N GLY A 144 17.88 -1.43 -14.96
CA GLY A 144 18.68 -2.15 -15.94
C GLY A 144 20.12 -1.63 -16.10
N ASP A 145 20.91 -2.30 -16.95
CA ASP A 145 22.26 -1.89 -17.34
C ASP A 145 22.45 -2.08 -18.85
N PRO A 146 22.39 -1.01 -19.67
CA PRO A 146 22.23 0.39 -19.28
C PRO A 146 20.83 0.71 -18.71
N PRO A 147 20.68 1.77 -17.90
CA PRO A 147 19.40 2.17 -17.31
C PRO A 147 18.38 2.56 -18.39
N ARG A 148 17.12 2.21 -18.15
CA ARG A 148 15.98 2.61 -18.98
C ARG A 148 15.20 3.69 -18.25
N SER A 149 15.30 4.92 -18.75
CA SER A 149 14.69 6.09 -18.13
C SER A 149 13.18 5.91 -17.93
N ASP A 150 12.69 6.16 -16.72
CA ASP A 150 11.27 6.11 -16.36
C ASP A 150 10.57 4.78 -16.75
N ALA A 151 11.32 3.67 -16.84
CA ALA A 151 10.70 2.36 -17.09
C ALA A 151 9.90 1.90 -15.87
N GLY A 152 10.30 2.34 -14.68
CA GLY A 152 9.66 2.09 -13.41
C GLY A 152 10.02 0.75 -12.80
N GLU A 153 9.90 0.67 -11.47
CA GLU A 153 10.10 -0.55 -10.69
C GLU A 153 8.92 -0.82 -9.76
N THR A 154 8.78 -2.07 -9.35
CA THR A 154 7.88 -2.47 -8.27
C THR A 154 8.64 -3.36 -7.30
N TYR A 155 8.62 -2.99 -6.03
CA TYR A 155 9.28 -3.72 -4.96
C TYR A 155 8.27 -4.54 -4.17
N VAL A 156 8.67 -5.73 -3.74
CA VAL A 156 7.95 -6.54 -2.76
C VAL A 156 8.83 -6.71 -1.54
N ILE A 157 8.26 -6.38 -0.39
CA ILE A 157 8.86 -6.60 0.93
C ILE A 157 8.02 -7.64 1.64
N PHE A 158 8.62 -8.75 2.05
CA PHE A 158 7.88 -9.81 2.69
C PHE A 158 7.44 -9.45 4.11
N GLY A 159 6.18 -9.79 4.41
CA GLY A 159 5.63 -9.70 5.75
C GLY A 159 6.38 -10.62 6.71
N SER A 160 6.45 -10.26 7.99
CA SER A 160 7.01 -11.16 8.99
C SER A 160 6.63 -10.79 10.42
N SER A 161 6.61 -11.81 11.29
CA SER A 161 6.56 -11.62 12.74
C SER A 161 7.88 -11.12 13.36
N ALA A 162 8.97 -11.07 12.59
CA ALA A 162 10.22 -10.50 13.06
C ALA A 162 10.11 -8.96 13.08
N PRO A 163 10.78 -8.29 14.04
CA PRO A 163 10.77 -6.83 14.07
C PRO A 163 11.50 -6.28 12.84
N LEU A 164 10.73 -5.83 11.85
CA LEU A 164 11.17 -4.95 10.79
C LEU A 164 10.99 -3.52 11.31
N SER A 165 11.98 -2.64 11.12
CA SER A 165 11.86 -1.23 11.53
C SER A 165 12.21 -0.27 10.40
N THR A 166 13.28 -0.53 9.66
CA THR A 166 13.67 0.29 8.52
C THR A 166 14.36 -0.56 7.46
N ILE A 167 13.87 -0.46 6.24
CA ILE A 167 14.43 -1.07 5.04
C ILE A 167 14.81 0.08 4.12
N ASP A 168 16.08 0.21 3.76
CA ASP A 168 16.53 1.23 2.83
C ASP A 168 16.97 0.54 1.54
N LEU A 169 16.18 0.74 0.47
CA LEU A 169 16.37 0.06 -0.82
C LEU A 169 17.73 0.37 -1.47
N SER A 170 18.33 1.53 -1.15
CA SER A 170 19.66 1.92 -1.63
C SER A 170 20.82 1.12 -1.01
N THR A 171 20.55 0.42 0.09
CA THR A 171 21.56 -0.38 0.80
C THR A 171 21.17 -1.84 0.98
N GLN A 172 19.89 -2.16 0.78
CA GLN A 172 19.30 -3.46 1.01
C GLN A 172 18.33 -3.75 -0.13
N SER A 173 18.54 -4.86 -0.84
CA SER A 173 17.58 -5.26 -1.87
C SER A 173 16.23 -5.61 -1.25
N ALA A 174 15.15 -5.28 -1.96
CA ALA A 174 13.83 -5.86 -1.72
C ALA A 174 13.87 -7.39 -1.88
N ASP A 175 12.86 -8.08 -1.36
CA ASP A 175 12.74 -9.53 -1.54
C ASP A 175 12.47 -9.88 -3.01
N ILE A 176 11.66 -9.06 -3.68
CA ILE A 176 11.45 -9.09 -5.13
C ILE A 176 11.52 -7.67 -5.69
N THR A 177 12.25 -7.49 -6.79
CA THR A 177 12.19 -6.27 -7.63
C THR A 177 11.70 -6.66 -9.01
N VAL A 178 10.62 -6.04 -9.46
CA VAL A 178 10.10 -6.16 -10.83
C VAL A 178 10.47 -4.90 -11.60
N CYS A 179 11.33 -5.05 -12.60
CA CYS A 179 11.75 -3.96 -13.47
C CYS A 179 10.78 -3.79 -14.65
N GLY A 180 10.44 -2.55 -15.00
CA GLY A 180 9.73 -2.20 -16.23
C GLY A 180 10.47 -2.65 -17.50
N ASP A 181 9.73 -2.77 -18.61
CA ASP A 181 10.25 -3.34 -19.86
C ASP A 181 10.98 -2.29 -20.70
N ASP A 182 10.29 -1.22 -21.11
CA ASP A 182 10.85 -0.15 -21.93
C ASP A 182 10.86 1.20 -21.21
N ALA A 183 11.69 2.12 -21.71
CA ALA A 183 11.76 3.49 -21.19
C ALA A 183 10.44 4.23 -21.39
N ASP A 184 10.11 5.15 -20.47
CA ASP A 184 8.87 5.94 -20.44
C ASP A 184 7.57 5.11 -20.29
N ASP A 185 7.65 3.84 -19.88
CA ASP A 185 6.49 2.98 -19.68
C ASP A 185 5.77 3.24 -18.35
N TYR A 186 6.48 3.81 -17.36
CA TYR A 186 6.02 4.10 -16.00
C TYR A 186 5.40 2.86 -15.32
N SER A 187 6.05 1.70 -15.41
CA SER A 187 5.61 0.48 -14.72
C SER A 187 5.59 0.70 -13.21
N GLY A 188 4.54 0.23 -12.53
CA GLY A 188 4.38 0.45 -11.09
C GLY A 188 3.61 1.72 -10.73
N TYR A 189 3.12 2.49 -11.72
CA TYR A 189 2.25 3.64 -11.47
C TYR A 189 0.90 3.25 -10.84
N ALA A 190 0.47 2.01 -11.08
CA ALA A 190 -0.62 1.38 -10.37
C ALA A 190 -0.25 -0.07 -10.05
N VAL A 191 -0.53 -0.49 -8.83
CA VAL A 191 -0.33 -1.88 -8.39
C VAL A 191 -1.61 -2.41 -7.73
N ALA A 192 -1.83 -3.71 -7.86
CA ALA A 192 -2.89 -4.46 -7.19
C ALA A 192 -2.40 -5.88 -6.92
N SER A 193 -3.13 -6.62 -6.09
CA SER A 193 -2.81 -8.00 -5.75
C SER A 193 -4.08 -8.85 -5.65
N GLY A 194 -3.91 -10.16 -5.81
CA GLY A 194 -5.00 -11.12 -5.71
C GLY A 194 -4.66 -12.45 -6.38
N ASP A 195 -5.22 -13.56 -5.89
CA ASP A 195 -5.13 -14.86 -6.54
C ASP A 195 -5.98 -14.86 -7.82
N VAL A 196 -5.38 -14.50 -8.97
CA VAL A 196 -6.09 -14.42 -10.24
C VAL A 196 -6.16 -15.77 -10.96
N ASN A 197 -5.32 -16.72 -10.55
CA ASN A 197 -5.16 -18.00 -11.23
C ASN A 197 -5.80 -19.19 -10.46
N GLY A 198 -6.10 -19.00 -9.18
CA GLY A 198 -6.75 -19.96 -8.29
C GLY A 198 -5.81 -20.96 -7.63
N ASP A 199 -4.52 -20.66 -7.47
CA ASP A 199 -3.52 -21.55 -6.86
C ASP A 199 -3.34 -21.36 -5.36
N GLY A 200 -3.97 -20.31 -4.79
CA GLY A 200 -3.93 -19.99 -3.38
C GLY A 200 -2.84 -19.02 -2.96
N TYR A 201 -2.09 -18.44 -3.90
CA TYR A 201 -1.11 -17.38 -3.65
C TYR A 201 -1.63 -16.05 -4.21
N ASN A 202 -1.33 -14.92 -3.55
CA ASN A 202 -1.66 -13.63 -4.12
C ASN A 202 -0.70 -13.32 -5.29
N ASP A 203 -1.25 -13.06 -6.47
CA ASP A 203 -0.48 -12.60 -7.61
C ASP A 203 -0.26 -11.08 -7.54
N ILE A 204 0.80 -10.59 -8.17
CA ILE A 204 1.12 -9.16 -8.28
C ILE A 204 0.62 -8.66 -9.65
N ILE A 205 -0.14 -7.56 -9.66
CA ILE A 205 -0.69 -6.94 -10.86
C ILE A 205 -0.13 -5.53 -10.98
N ILE A 206 0.53 -5.23 -12.09
CA ILE A 206 1.28 -3.98 -12.30
C ILE A 206 0.81 -3.29 -13.59
N GLY A 207 0.46 -2.02 -13.50
CA GLY A 207 0.14 -1.19 -14.66
C GLY A 207 1.37 -0.42 -15.17
N ALA A 208 1.56 -0.42 -16.49
CA ALA A 208 2.50 0.41 -17.23
C ALA A 208 1.72 1.18 -18.29
N PHE A 209 1.14 2.32 -17.89
CA PHE A 209 0.07 2.95 -18.67
C PHE A 209 0.56 3.63 -19.95
N CYS A 210 1.86 3.88 -20.07
CA CYS A 210 2.48 4.45 -21.27
C CYS A 210 3.09 3.41 -22.21
N ALA A 211 3.08 2.14 -21.84
CA ALA A 211 3.74 1.09 -22.61
C ALA A 211 3.18 0.91 -24.04
N ASP A 212 4.09 0.55 -24.93
CA ASP A 212 3.86 0.30 -26.35
C ASP A 212 3.88 -1.21 -26.64
N PRO A 213 2.74 -1.86 -26.92
CA PRO A 213 2.63 -3.32 -26.97
C PRO A 213 3.17 -3.96 -28.25
N GLY A 214 4.38 -3.59 -28.66
CA GLY A 214 5.13 -4.11 -29.81
C GLY A 214 4.57 -3.72 -31.18
N ASP A 215 3.51 -2.89 -31.24
CA ASP A 215 2.92 -2.37 -32.47
C ASP A 215 3.11 -0.85 -32.55
N PRO A 216 3.87 -0.32 -33.53
CA PRO A 216 4.14 1.12 -33.64
C PRO A 216 2.89 1.96 -33.93
N ALA A 217 1.74 1.34 -34.24
CA ALA A 217 0.46 2.05 -34.36
C ALA A 217 -0.28 2.19 -33.01
N ARG A 218 0.19 1.50 -31.95
CA ARG A 218 -0.44 1.42 -30.62
C ARG A 218 0.39 2.15 -29.57
N THR A 219 0.92 3.32 -29.91
CA THR A 219 1.70 4.15 -28.99
C THR A 219 0.88 4.53 -27.75
N ILE A 220 1.42 4.35 -26.55
CA ILE A 220 0.80 4.65 -25.25
C ILE A 220 -0.56 3.94 -25.12
N ALA A 221 -0.64 2.70 -25.62
CA ALA A 221 -1.82 1.87 -25.44
C ALA A 221 -1.89 1.28 -24.02
N GLY A 222 -0.75 1.23 -23.34
CA GLY A 222 -0.59 0.71 -21.99
C GLY A 222 -0.51 -0.81 -21.96
N GLU A 223 0.18 -1.31 -20.95
CA GLU A 223 0.29 -2.73 -20.61
C GLU A 223 -0.09 -2.97 -19.16
N THR A 224 -0.44 -4.21 -18.86
CA THR A 224 -0.66 -4.69 -17.50
C THR A 224 0.02 -6.03 -17.37
N TYR A 225 0.93 -6.14 -16.42
CA TYR A 225 1.65 -7.35 -16.12
C TYR A 225 1.02 -8.04 -14.92
N VAL A 226 1.00 -9.37 -14.96
CA VAL A 226 0.62 -10.22 -13.83
C VAL A 226 1.78 -11.15 -13.56
N ILE A 227 2.27 -11.14 -12.33
CA ILE A 227 3.34 -12.00 -11.84
C ILE A 227 2.71 -12.95 -10.82
N PHE A 228 2.79 -14.25 -11.09
CA PHE A 228 2.22 -15.25 -10.19
C PHE A 228 3.11 -15.48 -8.95
N GLY A 229 2.45 -15.69 -7.81
CA GLY A 229 3.07 -16.07 -6.54
C GLY A 229 3.61 -17.51 -6.52
#